data_AF-A0A1I7YY59-F1
#
_entry.id   AF-A0A1I7YY59-F1
#
_cell.length_a   1.000
_cell.length_b   1.000
_cell.length_c   1.000
_cell.angle_alpha   90.00
_cell.angle_beta   90.00
_cell.angle_gamma   90.00
#
_symmetry.space_group_name_H-M   'P 1'
#
loop_
_entity.id
_entity.type
_entity.pdbx_description
1 polymer ?
#
loop_
_entity_poly.entity_id
_entity_poly.type
_entity_poly.pdbx_seq_one_letter_code
_entity_poly.pdbx_strand_id
1 'polypeptide(L)'
;MPDFWQFPTGSMGIGPLNAVYQARFMRYLQHRGLADTAQRHVWGVFGDGEMDEPESIAGLTLAAREQLDNLTFIVNCNLQRLD
;
A
#
# COMPACT_ATOMS: atom_id res chain seq x y z
N MET A 1 -11.24 -4.32 17.28
CA MET A 1 -11.85 -5.50 16.62
C MET A 1 -10.72 -6.38 16.07
N PRO A 2 -10.03 -7.12 16.97
CA PRO A 2 -8.80 -7.83 16.63
C PRO A 2 -8.98 -8.94 15.57
N ASP A 3 -10.16 -9.55 15.52
CA ASP A 3 -10.46 -10.64 14.59
C ASP A 3 -11.09 -10.18 13.26
N PHE A 4 -11.16 -8.87 13.03
CA PHE A 4 -11.82 -8.30 11.84
C PHE A 4 -10.89 -7.37 11.06
N TRP A 5 -10.33 -6.35 11.72
CA TRP A 5 -9.47 -5.36 11.05
C TRP A 5 -8.00 -5.77 11.11
N GLN A 6 -7.30 -5.59 9.98
CA GLN A 6 -5.87 -5.96 9.86
C GLN A 6 -4.96 -4.74 9.74
N PHE A 7 -5.38 -3.71 9.00
CA PHE A 7 -4.56 -2.55 8.68
C PHE A 7 -5.28 -1.25 9.09
N PRO A 8 -4.69 -0.42 9.95
CA PRO A 8 -5.25 0.89 10.26
C PRO A 8 -4.95 1.87 9.13
N THR A 9 -5.98 2.45 8.53
CA THR A 9 -5.86 3.43 7.42
C THR A 9 -6.64 4.72 7.66
N GLY A 10 -7.17 4.93 8.87
CA GLY A 10 -7.94 6.13 9.21
C GLY A 10 -7.10 7.42 9.24
N SER A 11 -5.78 7.30 9.43
CA SER A 11 -4.85 8.41 9.22
C SER A 11 -4.36 8.37 7.78
N MET A 12 -4.76 9.38 7.00
CA MET A 12 -4.39 9.51 5.59
C MET A 12 -2.86 9.55 5.43
N GLY A 13 -2.37 9.06 4.29
CA GLY A 13 -0.93 9.01 3.97
C GLY A 13 -0.20 7.77 4.51
N ILE A 14 -0.57 7.27 5.69
CA ILE A 14 0.04 6.06 6.27
C ILE A 14 -0.31 4.81 5.45
N GLY A 15 -1.56 4.72 4.97
CA GLY A 15 -2.06 3.60 4.18
C GLY A 15 -1.23 3.32 2.92
N PRO A 16 -1.06 4.31 2.02
CA PRO A 16 -0.26 4.15 0.80
C PRO A 16 1.18 3.73 1.08
N LEU A 17 1.87 4.40 2.01
CA LEU A 17 3.26 4.06 2.33
C LEU A 17 3.36 2.63 2.89
N ASN A 18 2.47 2.26 3.79
CA ASN A 18 2.42 0.91 4.35
C ASN A 18 2.16 -0.14 3.25
N ALA A 19 1.25 0.13 2.30
CA ALA A 19 0.97 -0.80 1.20
C ALA A 19 2.23 -1.12 0.36
N VAL A 20 3.05 -0.10 0.05
CA VAL A 20 4.33 -0.29 -0.64
C VAL A 20 5.27 -1.20 0.17
N TYR A 21 5.48 -0.89 1.45
CA TYR A 21 6.40 -1.67 2.28
C TYR A 21 5.88 -3.07 2.59
N GLN A 22 4.57 -3.25 2.70
CA GLN A 22 3.94 -4.55 2.88
C GLN A 22 4.14 -5.44 1.64
N ALA A 23 3.97 -4.90 0.44
CA ALA A 23 4.22 -5.62 -0.82
C ALA A 23 5.70 -6.02 -0.94
N ARG A 24 6.61 -5.08 -0.64
CA ARG A 24 8.06 -5.33 -0.58
C ARG A 24 8.43 -6.39 0.45
N PHE A 25 7.80 -6.37 1.62
CA PHE A 25 8.08 -7.35 2.68
C PHE A 25 7.64 -8.76 2.28
N MET A 26 6.51 -8.92 1.58
CA MET A 26 6.12 -10.21 1.02
C MET A 26 7.17 -10.74 0.03
N ARG A 27 7.64 -9.89 -0.90
CA ARG A 27 8.75 -10.26 -1.81
C ARG A 27 10.00 -10.68 -1.05
N TYR A 28 10.36 -9.96 0.01
CA TYR A 28 11.47 -10.32 0.88
C TYR A 28 11.28 -11.72 1.49
N LEU A 29 10.12 -12.02 2.06
CA LEU A 29 9.85 -13.34 2.65
C LEU A 29 9.95 -14.46 1.62
N GLN A 30 9.40 -14.25 0.41
CA GLN A 30 9.49 -15.20 -0.71
C GLN A 30 10.95 -15.43 -1.12
N HIS A 31 11.71 -14.37 -1.39
CA HIS A 31 13.10 -14.45 -1.85
C HIS A 31 14.03 -15.09 -0.81
N ARG A 32 13.68 -14.99 0.48
CA ARG A 32 14.43 -15.60 1.58
C ARG A 32 13.97 -17.02 1.91
N GLY A 33 12.96 -17.54 1.23
CA GLY A 33 12.39 -18.86 1.51
C GLY A 33 11.76 -18.97 2.90
N LEU A 34 11.31 -17.83 3.47
CA LEU A 34 10.73 -17.77 4.82
C LEU A 34 9.22 -18.01 4.82
N ALA A 35 8.54 -17.67 3.73
CA ALA A 35 7.12 -17.96 3.53
C ALA A 35 6.80 -17.99 2.03
N ASP A 36 5.81 -18.80 1.64
CA ASP A 36 5.21 -18.73 0.31
C ASP A 36 4.19 -17.60 0.24
N THR A 37 4.56 -16.54 -0.46
CA THR A 37 3.71 -15.37 -0.70
C THR A 37 3.44 -15.16 -2.20
N ALA A 38 3.75 -16.13 -3.06
CA ALA A 38 3.69 -15.95 -4.51
C ALA A 38 2.27 -15.59 -5.03
N GLN A 39 1.23 -16.06 -4.34
CA GLN A 39 -0.18 -15.78 -4.68
C GLN A 39 -0.79 -14.65 -3.84
N ARG A 40 0.01 -13.90 -3.08
CA ARG A 40 -0.48 -12.79 -2.26
C ARG A 40 -0.35 -11.47 -3.02
N HIS A 41 -1.39 -10.66 -2.95
CA HIS A 41 -1.44 -9.34 -3.57
C HIS A 41 -1.84 -8.28 -2.54
N VAL A 42 -1.21 -7.11 -2.61
CA VAL A 42 -1.54 -5.96 -1.78
C VAL A 42 -2.42 -5.00 -2.57
N TRP A 43 -3.59 -4.71 -2.02
CA TRP A 43 -4.55 -3.76 -2.58
C TRP A 43 -4.60 -2.52 -1.67
N GLY A 44 -4.14 -1.40 -2.19
CA GLY A 44 -4.29 -0.09 -1.55
C GLY A 44 -5.49 0.63 -2.15
N VAL A 45 -6.46 1.05 -1.33
CA VAL A 45 -7.64 1.78 -1.77
C VAL A 45 -7.63 3.15 -1.09
N PHE A 46 -7.48 4.21 -1.88
CA PHE A 46 -7.18 5.55 -1.40
C PHE A 46 -8.06 6.59 -2.08
N GLY A 47 -8.25 7.74 -1.43
CA GLY A 47 -8.87 8.91 -2.04
C GLY A 47 -7.85 9.71 -2.85
N ASP A 48 -8.30 10.46 -3.86
CA ASP A 48 -7.47 11.44 -4.54
C ASP A 48 -7.01 12.58 -3.61
N GLY A 49 -7.89 13.07 -2.73
CA GLY A 49 -7.53 14.07 -1.71
C GLY A 49 -6.46 13.59 -0.71
N GLU A 50 -6.38 12.29 -0.42
CA GLU A 50 -5.34 11.70 0.43
C GLU A 50 -3.96 11.75 -0.26
N MET A 51 -3.90 11.80 -1.59
CA MET A 51 -2.63 11.82 -2.33
C MET A 51 -1.85 13.13 -2.17
N ASP A 52 -2.44 14.16 -1.56
CA ASP A 52 -1.75 15.40 -1.18
C ASP A 52 -0.84 15.22 0.05
N GLU A 53 -1.04 14.18 0.88
CA GLU A 53 -0.16 13.88 2.00
C GLU A 53 1.23 13.45 1.49
N PRO A 54 2.34 13.95 2.06
CA PRO A 54 3.69 13.61 1.62
C PRO A 54 3.96 12.10 1.58
N GLU A 55 3.45 11.37 2.56
CA GLU A 55 3.60 9.92 2.72
C GLU A 55 2.91 9.14 1.59
N SER A 56 1.81 9.68 1.05
CA SER A 56 0.99 9.01 0.03
C SER A 56 1.76 8.66 -1.23
N ILE A 57 2.72 9.52 -1.61
CA ILE A 57 3.53 9.38 -2.82
C ILE A 57 4.99 8.98 -2.55
N ALA A 58 5.45 9.08 -1.30
CA ALA A 58 6.85 8.85 -0.93
C ALA A 58 7.38 7.46 -1.34
N GLY A 59 6.52 6.44 -1.27
CA GLY A 59 6.87 5.05 -1.60
C GLY A 59 6.85 4.69 -3.08
N LEU A 60 6.28 5.50 -3.97
CA LEU A 60 6.02 5.11 -5.37
C LEU A 60 7.31 4.81 -6.14
N THR A 61 8.36 5.59 -5.93
CA THR A 61 9.66 5.38 -6.59
C THR A 61 10.34 4.09 -6.12
N LEU A 62 10.15 3.70 -4.85
CA LEU A 62 10.64 2.42 -4.32
C LEU A 62 9.89 1.26 -4.97
N ALA A 63 8.56 1.36 -5.08
CA ALA A 63 7.73 0.32 -5.70
C ALA A 63 8.15 0.03 -7.15
N ALA A 64 8.46 1.08 -7.92
CA ALA A 64 8.97 0.95 -9.28
C ALA A 64 10.37 0.29 -9.33
N ARG A 65 11.29 0.71 -8.45
CA ARG A 65 12.66 0.16 -8.38
C ARG A 65 12.70 -1.31 -7.99
N GLU A 66 11.82 -1.72 -7.07
CA GLU A 66 11.72 -3.09 -6.55
C GLU A 66 10.78 -3.97 -7.41
N GLN A 67 10.23 -3.44 -8.50
CA GLN A 67 9.32 -4.15 -9.42
C GLN A 67 8.19 -4.87 -8.66
N LEU A 68 7.48 -4.11 -7.82
CA LEU A 68 6.38 -4.64 -7.00
C LEU A 68 5.12 -4.87 -7.84
N ASP A 69 5.13 -5.92 -8.66
CA ASP A 69 3.96 -6.41 -9.42
C ASP A 69 2.83 -6.95 -8.52
N ASN A 70 3.12 -7.22 -7.26
CA ASN A 70 2.19 -7.70 -6.24
C ASN A 70 1.49 -6.56 -5.47
N LEU A 71 1.50 -5.35 -6.03
CA LEU A 71 0.89 -4.16 -5.47
C LEU A 71 -0.02 -3.48 -6.51
N THR A 72 -1.23 -3.11 -6.08
CA THR A 72 -2.11 -2.25 -6.87
C THR A 72 -2.67 -1.14 -6.01
N PHE A 73 -2.50 0.10 -6.49
CA PHE A 73 -3.15 1.28 -5.95
C PHE A 73 -4.44 1.54 -6.72
N ILE A 74 -5.54 1.66 -5.99
CA ILE A 74 -6.86 2.05 -6.49
C ILE A 74 -7.11 3.43 -5.90
N VAL A 75 -6.94 4.46 -6.73
CA VAL A 75 -7.19 5.84 -6.34
C VAL A 75 -8.59 6.22 -6.82
N ASN A 76 -9.47 6.57 -5.89
CA ASN A 76 -10.79 7.08 -6.19
C ASN A 76 -10.70 8.58 -6.52
N CYS A 77 -10.64 8.89 -7.80
CA CYS A 77 -10.58 10.26 -8.30
C CYS A 77 -11.98 10.88 -8.43
N ASN A 78 -12.63 11.13 -7.30
CA ASN A 78 -13.95 11.78 -7.28
C ASN A 78 -13.87 13.31 -7.38
N LEU A 79 -12.65 13.88 -7.46
CA LEU A 79 -12.33 15.30 -7.61
C LEU A 79 -12.74 16.16 -6.42
N GLN A 80 -12.90 15.56 -5.24
CA GLN A 80 -13.39 16.22 -4.04
C GLN A 80 -12.57 15.83 -2.81
N ARG A 81 -12.41 16.78 -1.89
CA ARG A 81 -11.89 16.53 -0.54
C ARG A 81 -12.78 17.21 0.50
N LEU A 82 -12.65 16.78 1.74
CA LEU A 82 -13.25 17.49 2.87
C LEU A 82 -12.45 18.77 3.12
N ASP A 83 -13.14 19.86 3.41
CA ASP A 83 -12.57 21.14 3.85
C ASP A 83 -12.24 21.16 5.34
#